data_AF-A0A2S4UJZ0-F1
#
_entry.id   AF-A0A2S4UJZ0-F1
#
_cell.length_a   1.000
_cell.length_b   1.000
_cell.length_c   1.000
_cell.angle_alpha   90.00
_cell.angle_beta   90.00
_cell.angle_gamma   90.00
#
_symmetry.space_group_name_H-M   'P 1'
#
loop_
_entity.id
_entity.type
_entity.pdbx_description
1 polymer ?
#
loop_
_entity_poly.entity_id
_entity_poly.type
_entity_poly.pdbx_seq_one_letter_code
_entity_poly.pdbx_strand_id
1 'polypeptide(L)'
;IFLAHWGHEKDTRDTGAWRTLHALAIKAVKPVTKKDFNLMLCYVEQIHEATLLYCVLLVANRAHVPVSDKLLEVSSETIERWVELTYDRFCSRESFQSDLASTSPAHKNLLLRIRDFGTIIEASRAMKDGDYGRLMYMWERWAIMTQGLGKMPHYSKAIPKLIIQLKHVLPESIAQLVLNNLLISPTGRAGHFMATDQHLEQLNYWLKYFFNHSGIGTKIDRLVDVFSINITLLRNLLELIKLESGAEVVHQSHKNQLTVDSINNFRRMAEKEQMGQGPPTGRSPVPILDSYLAGVMKLQEEFKKNGLARLRPDAPGAMSMQDNDDIAGRDLNQDRSEQLTPQVLSEESSGGEDESVQEEEEG
;
A
#
# COMPACT_ATOMS: atom_id res chain seq x y z
N ILE A 1 -4.64 -2.23 8.60
CA ILE A 1 -5.99 -2.51 8.04
C ILE A 1 -6.46 -3.91 8.40
N PHE A 2 -5.83 -5.00 7.94
CA PHE A 2 -6.28 -6.38 8.22
C PHE A 2 -6.61 -6.65 9.70
N LEU A 3 -5.69 -6.29 10.62
CA LEU A 3 -5.90 -6.46 12.06
C LEU A 3 -7.02 -5.61 12.65
N ALA A 4 -7.35 -4.45 12.06
CA ALA A 4 -8.46 -3.62 12.51
C ALA A 4 -9.82 -4.27 12.20
N HIS A 5 -9.85 -5.10 11.15
CA HIS A 5 -11.00 -5.90 10.74
C HIS A 5 -10.96 -7.33 11.26
N TRP A 6 -10.03 -7.65 12.18
CA TRP A 6 -9.83 -9.03 12.63
C TRP A 6 -11.10 -9.59 13.26
N GLY A 7 -11.74 -8.84 14.16
CA GLY A 7 -12.93 -9.24 14.93
C GLY A 7 -12.60 -9.78 16.33
N HIS A 8 -13.65 -10.13 17.07
CA HIS A 8 -13.55 -10.69 18.42
C HIS A 8 -13.69 -12.22 18.42
N GLU A 9 -12.58 -12.95 18.59
CA GLU A 9 -12.55 -14.43 18.57
C GLU A 9 -13.41 -15.11 19.65
N LYS A 10 -13.67 -14.41 20.76
CA LYS A 10 -14.51 -14.92 21.85
C LYS A 10 -16.01 -14.79 21.57
N ASP A 11 -16.40 -14.03 20.54
CA ASP A 11 -17.78 -13.85 20.15
C ASP A 11 -18.12 -14.77 18.98
N THR A 12 -18.95 -15.78 19.25
CA THR A 12 -19.35 -16.79 18.26
C THR A 12 -20.17 -16.23 17.09
N ARG A 13 -20.75 -15.03 17.24
CA ARG A 13 -21.53 -14.31 16.21
C ARG A 13 -20.74 -13.18 15.54
N ASP A 14 -19.48 -13.01 15.89
CA ASP A 14 -18.60 -12.05 15.23
C ASP A 14 -18.44 -12.41 13.75
N THR A 15 -18.59 -11.41 12.88
CA THR A 15 -18.49 -11.56 11.43
C THR A 15 -17.16 -11.04 10.88
N GLY A 16 -16.15 -10.85 11.74
CA GLY A 16 -14.83 -10.34 11.39
C GLY A 16 -14.02 -11.25 10.46
N ALA A 17 -12.80 -10.82 10.14
CA ALA A 17 -11.89 -11.56 9.26
C ALA A 17 -11.59 -12.97 9.77
N TRP A 18 -11.38 -13.15 11.09
CA TRP A 18 -11.08 -14.46 11.67
C TRP A 18 -12.21 -15.47 11.40
N ARG A 19 -13.48 -15.03 11.55
CA ARG A 19 -14.66 -15.87 11.35
C ARG A 19 -14.81 -16.26 9.89
N THR A 20 -14.54 -15.32 8.99
CA THR A 20 -14.59 -15.58 7.55
C THR A 20 -13.53 -16.59 7.14
N LEU A 21 -12.29 -16.46 7.61
CA LEU A 21 -11.24 -17.46 7.38
C LEU A 21 -11.61 -18.84 7.90
N HIS A 22 -12.13 -18.90 9.13
CA HIS A 22 -12.57 -20.16 9.73
C HIS A 22 -13.69 -20.80 8.89
N ALA A 23 -14.65 -20.02 8.40
CA ALA A 23 -15.75 -20.53 7.57
C ALA A 23 -15.28 -20.98 6.18
N LEU A 24 -14.18 -20.41 5.66
CA LEU A 24 -13.50 -20.85 4.44
C LEU A 24 -12.60 -22.08 4.65
N ALA A 25 -12.61 -22.69 5.85
CA ALA A 25 -11.73 -23.80 6.26
C ALA A 25 -10.23 -23.43 6.27
N ILE A 26 -9.92 -22.15 6.46
CA ILE A 26 -8.55 -21.65 6.60
C ILE A 26 -8.24 -21.50 8.09
N LYS A 27 -7.06 -21.96 8.51
CA LYS A 27 -6.64 -21.83 9.92
C LYS A 27 -6.45 -20.36 10.28
N ALA A 28 -7.43 -19.80 11.01
CA ALA A 28 -7.42 -18.42 11.47
C ALA A 28 -6.43 -18.23 12.63
N VAL A 29 -5.15 -18.01 12.31
CA VAL A 29 -4.15 -17.57 13.30
C VAL A 29 -4.03 -16.06 13.20
N LYS A 30 -4.33 -15.35 14.29
CA LYS A 30 -4.15 -13.90 14.34
C LYS A 30 -2.68 -13.57 14.07
N PRO A 31 -2.36 -12.74 13.06
CA PRO A 31 -0.98 -12.37 12.80
C PRO A 31 -0.39 -11.63 14.02
N VAL A 32 0.58 -12.24 14.68
CA VAL A 32 1.25 -11.66 15.87
C VAL A 32 2.57 -10.98 15.49
N THR A 33 3.19 -11.38 14.37
CA THR A 33 4.46 -10.84 13.89
C THR A 33 4.37 -10.44 12.42
N LYS A 34 5.22 -9.49 11.99
CA LYS A 34 5.35 -9.04 10.59
C LYS A 34 5.91 -10.11 9.64
N LYS A 35 6.06 -11.36 10.07
CA LYS A 35 6.89 -12.35 9.36
C LYS A 35 6.28 -12.92 8.09
N ASP A 36 5.00 -12.66 7.77
CA ASP A 36 4.39 -13.23 6.56
C ASP A 36 3.34 -12.31 5.91
N PHE A 37 3.80 -11.24 5.26
CA PHE A 37 2.93 -10.29 4.53
C PHE A 37 2.22 -10.91 3.34
N ASN A 38 2.87 -11.84 2.64
CA ASN A 38 2.28 -12.53 1.50
C ASN A 38 1.10 -13.39 1.92
N LEU A 39 1.23 -14.14 3.02
CA LEU A 39 0.13 -14.92 3.55
C LEU A 39 -1.04 -14.04 4.02
N MET A 40 -0.75 -12.91 4.67
CA MET A 40 -1.79 -11.94 5.06
C MET A 40 -2.52 -11.37 3.84
N LEU A 41 -1.81 -11.09 2.75
CA LEU A 41 -2.41 -10.61 1.51
C LEU A 41 -3.32 -11.68 0.89
N CYS A 42 -2.89 -12.95 0.87
CA CYS A 42 -3.73 -14.05 0.41
C CYS A 42 -5.02 -14.17 1.23
N TYR A 43 -4.93 -14.05 2.56
CA TYR A 43 -6.10 -14.06 3.44
C TYR A 43 -7.05 -12.91 3.17
N VAL A 44 -6.53 -11.69 2.99
CA VAL A 44 -7.35 -10.52 2.66
C VAL A 44 -8.09 -10.73 1.34
N GLU A 45 -7.40 -11.22 0.31
CA GLU A 45 -7.99 -11.51 -1.00
C GLU A 45 -9.09 -12.59 -0.90
N GLN A 46 -8.83 -13.71 -0.21
CA GLN A 46 -9.82 -14.77 -0.02
C GLN A 46 -11.09 -14.29 0.71
N ILE A 47 -10.91 -13.52 1.79
CA ILE A 47 -12.04 -12.95 2.54
C ILE A 47 -12.83 -12.00 1.65
N HIS A 48 -12.15 -11.12 0.92
CA HIS A 48 -12.78 -10.10 0.11
C HIS A 48 -13.57 -10.71 -1.05
N GLU A 49 -12.96 -11.64 -1.80
CA GLU A 49 -13.61 -12.33 -2.92
C GLU A 49 -14.81 -13.16 -2.48
N ALA A 50 -14.67 -13.93 -1.40
CA ALA A 50 -15.79 -14.69 -0.83
C ALA A 50 -16.93 -13.75 -0.39
N THR A 51 -16.60 -12.61 0.24
CA THR A 51 -17.58 -11.62 0.68
C THR A 51 -18.31 -10.99 -0.50
N LEU A 52 -17.59 -10.55 -1.54
CA LEU A 52 -18.20 -9.96 -2.74
C LEU A 52 -19.08 -10.97 -3.47
N LEU A 53 -18.63 -12.22 -3.62
CA LEU A 53 -19.44 -13.29 -4.20
C LEU A 53 -20.75 -13.45 -3.43
N TYR A 54 -20.71 -13.46 -2.09
CA TYR A 54 -21.91 -13.55 -1.28
C TYR A 54 -22.82 -12.32 -1.41
N CYS A 55 -22.27 -11.10 -1.52
CA CYS A 55 -23.04 -9.89 -1.83
C CYS A 55 -23.78 -9.99 -3.17
N VAL A 56 -23.13 -10.52 -4.22
CA VAL A 56 -23.77 -10.80 -5.51
C VAL A 56 -24.90 -11.83 -5.34
N LEU A 57 -24.67 -12.91 -4.58
CA LEU A 57 -25.70 -13.91 -4.30
C LEU A 57 -26.91 -13.33 -3.55
N LEU A 58 -26.72 -12.34 -2.66
CA LEU A 58 -27.81 -11.63 -1.99
C LEU A 58 -28.66 -10.83 -2.98
N VAL A 59 -28.02 -10.08 -3.88
CA VAL A 59 -28.70 -9.29 -4.91
C VAL A 59 -29.43 -10.19 -5.90
N ALA A 60 -28.82 -11.31 -6.27
CA ALA A 60 -29.42 -12.32 -7.14
C ALA A 60 -30.56 -13.13 -6.47
N ASN A 61 -30.82 -12.93 -5.17
CA ASN A 61 -31.71 -13.75 -4.35
C ASN A 61 -31.37 -15.26 -4.39
N ARG A 62 -30.07 -15.57 -4.34
CA ARG A 62 -29.52 -16.93 -4.42
C ARG A 62 -28.63 -17.29 -3.23
N ALA A 63 -28.55 -16.46 -2.19
CA ALA A 63 -27.74 -16.75 -1.01
C ALA A 63 -28.11 -18.07 -0.30
N HIS A 64 -29.36 -18.53 -0.44
CA HIS A 64 -29.87 -19.80 0.07
C HIS A 64 -29.54 -21.01 -0.81
N VAL A 65 -29.10 -20.80 -2.05
CA VAL A 65 -28.74 -21.86 -3.00
C VAL A 65 -27.23 -22.18 -2.92
N PRO A 66 -26.82 -23.46 -2.83
CA PRO A 66 -25.40 -23.82 -2.88
C PRO A 66 -24.78 -23.48 -4.23
N VAL A 67 -23.52 -23.02 -4.18
CA VAL A 67 -22.69 -22.84 -5.37
C VAL A 67 -22.22 -24.23 -5.84
N SER A 68 -22.15 -24.43 -7.15
CA SER A 68 -21.68 -25.67 -7.79
C SER A 68 -20.54 -25.38 -8.76
N ASP A 69 -19.76 -26.41 -9.11
CA ASP A 69 -18.74 -26.32 -10.17
C ASP A 69 -19.35 -26.02 -11.55
N LYS A 70 -20.63 -26.36 -11.74
CA LYS A 70 -21.35 -26.04 -12.97
C LYS A 70 -21.65 -24.54 -13.00
N LEU A 71 -21.15 -23.86 -14.04
CA LEU A 71 -21.36 -22.43 -14.24
C LEU A 71 -22.86 -22.12 -14.36
N LEU A 72 -23.27 -21.04 -13.72
CA LEU A 72 -24.64 -20.54 -13.83
C LEU A 72 -24.76 -19.80 -15.17
N GLU A 73 -25.65 -20.29 -16.04
CA GLU A 73 -25.96 -19.63 -17.30
C GLU A 73 -26.87 -18.42 -17.04
N VAL A 74 -26.33 -17.22 -17.27
CA VAL A 74 -27.03 -15.93 -17.16
C VAL A 74 -26.61 -15.02 -18.31
N SER A 75 -27.51 -14.14 -18.77
CA SER A 75 -27.19 -13.16 -19.81
C SER A 75 -26.20 -12.11 -19.29
N SER A 76 -25.41 -11.52 -20.19
CA SER A 76 -24.50 -10.42 -19.86
C SER A 76 -25.23 -9.24 -19.20
N GLU A 77 -26.42 -8.89 -19.70
CA GLU A 77 -27.28 -7.85 -19.11
C GLU A 77 -27.66 -8.16 -17.65
N THR A 78 -27.92 -9.44 -17.33
CA THR A 78 -28.21 -9.86 -15.96
C THR A 78 -26.97 -9.72 -15.07
N ILE A 79 -25.80 -10.09 -15.59
CA ILE A 79 -24.52 -9.97 -14.88
C ILE A 79 -24.24 -8.50 -14.57
N GLU A 80 -24.31 -7.61 -15.57
CA GLU A 80 -24.11 -6.17 -15.40
C GLU A 80 -25.08 -5.60 -14.36
N ARG A 81 -26.36 -5.96 -14.45
CA ARG A 81 -27.37 -5.54 -13.47
C ARG A 81 -27.03 -6.02 -12.05
N TRP A 82 -26.56 -7.25 -11.88
CA TRP A 82 -26.14 -7.75 -10.56
C TRP A 82 -24.91 -7.02 -10.03
N VAL A 83 -23.96 -6.68 -10.90
CA VAL A 83 -22.77 -5.90 -10.53
C VAL A 83 -23.18 -4.51 -10.03
N GLU A 84 -23.99 -3.78 -10.80
CA GLU A 84 -24.45 -2.43 -10.41
C GLU A 84 -25.24 -2.45 -9.10
N LEU A 85 -26.22 -3.35 -8.97
CA LEU A 85 -26.99 -3.48 -7.73
C LEU A 85 -26.13 -3.88 -6.52
N THR A 86 -25.08 -4.67 -6.74
CA THR A 86 -24.12 -5.03 -5.68
C THR A 86 -23.28 -3.83 -5.28
N TYR A 87 -22.82 -3.04 -6.26
CA TYR A 87 -22.09 -1.81 -6.03
C TYR A 87 -22.95 -0.80 -5.26
N ASP A 88 -24.17 -0.53 -5.72
CA ASP A 88 -25.09 0.40 -5.09
C ASP A 88 -25.42 -0.01 -3.65
N ARG A 89 -25.63 -1.31 -3.41
CA ARG A 89 -26.04 -1.81 -2.10
C ARG A 89 -24.89 -1.90 -1.09
N PHE A 90 -23.65 -2.17 -1.53
CA PHE A 90 -22.56 -2.52 -0.60
C PHE A 90 -21.26 -1.72 -0.77
N CYS A 91 -21.07 -1.00 -1.88
CA CYS A 91 -19.80 -0.35 -2.22
C CYS A 91 -19.93 1.16 -2.44
N SER A 92 -21.12 1.65 -2.81
CA SER A 92 -21.42 3.06 -3.05
C SER A 92 -21.31 3.90 -1.76
N ARG A 93 -21.22 5.22 -1.90
CA ARG A 93 -21.25 6.14 -0.74
C ARG A 93 -22.59 6.05 -0.02
N GLU A 94 -23.66 5.93 -0.79
CA GLU A 94 -25.05 5.87 -0.35
C GLU A 94 -25.28 4.65 0.55
N SER A 95 -24.61 3.51 0.27
CA SER A 95 -24.65 2.32 1.12
C SER A 95 -24.23 2.63 2.56
N PHE A 96 -23.21 3.49 2.76
CA PHE A 96 -22.71 3.90 4.08
C PHE A 96 -23.64 4.87 4.81
N GLN A 97 -24.57 5.50 4.08
CA GLN A 97 -25.56 6.46 4.59
C GLN A 97 -26.95 5.83 4.77
N SER A 98 -27.12 4.56 4.39
CA SER A 98 -28.38 3.84 4.55
C SER A 98 -28.82 3.72 6.01
N ASP A 99 -30.13 3.57 6.24
CA ASP A 99 -30.71 3.33 7.56
C ASP A 99 -30.11 2.07 8.20
N LEU A 100 -29.88 1.03 7.40
CA LEU A 100 -29.27 -0.22 7.88
C LEU A 100 -27.82 -0.01 8.34
N ALA A 101 -27.02 0.77 7.61
CA ALA A 101 -25.66 1.10 8.02
C ALA A 101 -25.61 1.97 9.29
N SER A 102 -26.65 2.79 9.51
CA SER A 102 -26.75 3.65 10.70
C SER A 102 -27.25 2.89 11.94
N THR A 103 -28.11 1.89 11.75
CA THR A 103 -28.75 1.14 12.85
C THR A 103 -28.08 -0.19 13.17
N SER A 104 -27.36 -0.80 12.23
CA SER A 104 -26.71 -2.11 12.40
C SER A 104 -25.17 -1.99 12.33
N PRO A 105 -24.47 -2.06 13.48
CA PRO A 105 -23.01 -2.15 13.52
C PRO A 105 -22.45 -3.31 12.70
N ALA A 106 -23.16 -4.45 12.65
CA ALA A 106 -22.75 -5.60 11.85
C ALA A 106 -22.69 -5.27 10.34
N HIS A 107 -23.73 -4.58 9.85
CA HIS A 107 -23.77 -4.16 8.46
C HIS A 107 -22.71 -3.11 8.17
N LYS A 108 -22.56 -2.10 9.05
CA LYS A 108 -21.52 -1.08 8.88
C LYS A 108 -20.10 -1.69 8.86
N ASN A 109 -19.83 -2.66 9.74
CA ASN A 109 -18.56 -3.38 9.79
C ASN A 109 -18.28 -4.13 8.49
N LEU A 110 -19.29 -4.75 7.88
CA LEU A 110 -19.17 -5.40 6.57
C LEU A 110 -18.78 -4.40 5.48
N LEU A 111 -19.49 -3.27 5.38
CA LEU A 111 -19.21 -2.23 4.40
C LEU A 111 -17.79 -1.67 4.55
N LEU A 112 -17.38 -1.37 5.79
CA LEU A 112 -16.03 -0.89 6.10
C LEU A 112 -14.96 -1.91 5.70
N ARG A 113 -15.21 -3.21 5.94
CA ARG A 113 -14.28 -4.27 5.53
C ARG A 113 -14.17 -4.38 4.01
N ILE A 114 -15.29 -4.34 3.29
CA ILE A 114 -15.31 -4.37 1.82
C ILE A 114 -14.47 -3.21 1.28
N ARG A 115 -14.77 -1.98 1.70
CA ARG A 115 -14.03 -0.77 1.29
C ARG A 115 -12.54 -0.87 1.61
N ASP A 116 -12.20 -1.16 2.86
CA ASP A 116 -10.82 -1.11 3.32
C ASP A 116 -9.97 -2.24 2.73
N PHE A 117 -10.51 -3.46 2.58
CA PHE A 117 -9.80 -4.57 1.93
C PHE A 117 -9.67 -4.35 0.43
N GLY A 118 -10.67 -3.72 -0.20
CA GLY A 118 -10.59 -3.30 -1.60
C GLY A 118 -9.35 -2.46 -1.86
N THR A 119 -8.98 -1.55 -0.94
CA THR A 119 -7.76 -0.73 -1.11
C THR A 119 -6.46 -1.54 -1.10
N ILE A 120 -6.39 -2.63 -0.32
CA ILE A 120 -5.22 -3.53 -0.27
C ILE A 120 -5.10 -4.32 -1.56
N ILE A 121 -6.22 -4.88 -2.02
CA ILE A 121 -6.25 -5.72 -3.21
C ILE A 121 -5.96 -4.89 -4.45
N GLU A 122 -6.54 -3.69 -4.55
CA GLU A 122 -6.27 -2.77 -5.64
C GLU A 122 -4.80 -2.34 -5.68
N ALA A 123 -4.21 -1.98 -4.52
CA ALA A 123 -2.79 -1.66 -4.46
C ALA A 123 -1.91 -2.85 -4.90
N SER A 124 -2.25 -4.08 -4.49
CA SER A 124 -1.52 -5.27 -4.91
C SER A 124 -1.64 -5.54 -6.41
N ARG A 125 -2.84 -5.39 -6.99
CA ARG A 125 -3.08 -5.59 -8.43
C ARG A 125 -2.36 -4.51 -9.25
N ALA A 126 -2.49 -3.24 -8.86
CA ALA A 126 -1.77 -2.13 -9.47
C ALA A 126 -0.24 -2.34 -9.45
N MET A 127 0.31 -2.82 -8.33
CA MET A 127 1.73 -3.18 -8.24
C MET A 127 2.12 -4.27 -9.23
N LYS A 128 1.33 -5.34 -9.37
CA LYS A 128 1.59 -6.45 -10.32
C LYS A 128 1.50 -5.99 -11.77
N ASP A 129 0.58 -5.06 -12.05
CA ASP A 129 0.37 -4.47 -13.37
C ASP A 129 1.42 -3.42 -13.74
N GLY A 130 2.27 -2.99 -12.78
CA GLY A 130 3.23 -1.91 -13.00
C GLY A 130 2.58 -0.51 -13.05
N ASP A 131 1.32 -0.39 -12.65
CA ASP A 131 0.55 0.86 -12.68
C ASP A 131 0.76 1.65 -11.39
N TYR A 132 1.76 2.52 -11.39
CA TYR A 132 2.03 3.40 -10.26
C TYR A 132 0.91 4.44 -10.04
N GLY A 133 0.08 4.74 -11.05
CA GLY A 133 -1.01 5.72 -10.95
C GLY A 133 -2.12 5.20 -10.06
N ARG A 134 -2.60 3.98 -10.31
CA ARG A 134 -3.55 3.26 -9.45
C ARG A 134 -2.98 3.04 -8.04
N LEU A 135 -1.69 2.71 -7.95
CA LEU A 135 -1.00 2.57 -6.66
C LEU A 135 -0.97 3.88 -5.87
N MET A 136 -0.65 5.00 -6.52
CA MET A 136 -0.60 6.32 -5.90
C MET A 136 -1.98 6.75 -5.39
N TYR A 137 -3.02 6.46 -6.17
CA TYR A 137 -4.40 6.71 -5.75
C TYR A 137 -4.76 5.95 -4.47
N MET A 138 -4.31 4.69 -4.32
CA MET A 138 -4.48 3.94 -3.06
C MET A 138 -3.64 4.52 -1.91
N TRP A 139 -2.41 4.95 -2.18
CA TRP A 139 -1.56 5.58 -1.17
C TRP A 139 -2.13 6.88 -0.62
N GLU A 140 -2.82 7.68 -1.43
CA GLU A 140 -3.55 8.87 -0.96
C GLU A 140 -4.65 8.51 0.04
N ARG A 141 -5.38 7.42 -0.21
CA ARG A 141 -6.37 6.91 0.76
C ARG A 141 -5.69 6.44 2.04
N TRP A 142 -4.58 5.71 1.92
CA TRP A 142 -3.82 5.23 3.08
C TRP A 142 -3.15 6.36 3.86
N ALA A 143 -2.73 7.45 3.21
CA ALA A 143 -2.20 8.63 3.87
C ALA A 143 -3.19 9.20 4.89
N ILE A 144 -4.49 9.10 4.62
CA ILE A 144 -5.58 9.49 5.53
C ILE A 144 -5.87 8.37 6.53
N MET A 145 -6.10 7.14 6.06
CA MET A 145 -6.50 6.02 6.93
C MET A 145 -5.47 5.73 8.03
N THR A 146 -4.17 5.83 7.72
CA THR A 146 -3.08 5.59 8.68
C THR A 146 -3.03 6.62 9.81
N GLN A 147 -3.68 7.78 9.68
CA GLN A 147 -3.81 8.73 10.78
C GLN A 147 -4.80 8.23 11.83
N GLY A 148 -5.90 7.63 11.37
CA GLY A 148 -6.95 7.05 12.20
C GLY A 148 -6.56 5.69 12.77
N LEU A 149 -5.81 4.88 12.02
CA LEU A 149 -5.24 3.62 12.51
C LEU A 149 -4.15 3.92 13.56
N GLY A 150 -4.44 3.60 14.83
CA GLY A 150 -3.43 3.69 15.88
C GLY A 150 -2.19 2.82 15.58
N LYS A 151 -1.05 3.17 16.19
CA LYS A 151 0.21 2.37 16.18
C LYS A 151 0.95 2.30 14.82
N MET A 152 0.84 3.33 13.99
CA MET A 152 1.62 3.45 12.74
C MET A 152 2.39 4.78 12.60
N PRO A 153 3.23 5.19 13.59
CA PRO A 153 3.83 6.53 13.63
C PRO A 153 4.75 6.85 12.44
N HIS A 154 5.44 5.85 11.89
CA HIS A 154 6.34 6.04 10.76
C HIS A 154 5.56 6.24 9.45
N TYR A 155 4.64 5.33 9.12
CA TYR A 155 3.89 5.39 7.87
C TYR A 155 2.89 6.54 7.81
N SER A 156 2.28 6.91 8.95
CA SER A 156 1.37 8.05 9.05
C SER A 156 2.08 9.41 8.88
N LYS A 157 3.42 9.44 8.86
CA LYS A 157 4.20 10.62 8.50
C LYS A 157 4.83 10.48 7.12
N ALA A 158 5.46 9.33 6.85
CA ALA A 158 6.23 9.09 5.64
C ALA A 158 5.39 9.07 4.36
N ILE A 159 4.24 8.37 4.36
CA ILE A 159 3.40 8.25 3.16
C ILE A 159 2.86 9.62 2.72
N PRO A 160 2.22 10.43 3.59
CA PRO A 160 1.78 11.76 3.17
C PRO A 160 2.92 12.66 2.71
N LYS A 161 4.08 12.65 3.40
CA LYS A 161 5.27 13.42 2.98
C LYS A 161 5.72 13.04 1.57
N LEU A 162 5.82 11.75 1.28
CA LEU A 162 6.23 11.26 -0.04
C LEU A 162 5.25 11.70 -1.14
N ILE A 163 3.95 11.60 -0.89
CA ILE A 163 2.92 12.03 -1.83
C ILE A 163 3.03 13.53 -2.11
N ILE A 164 3.15 14.36 -1.06
CA ILE A 164 3.32 15.81 -1.20
C ILE A 164 4.59 16.13 -1.99
N GLN A 165 5.70 15.46 -1.66
CA GLN A 165 6.98 15.63 -2.35
C GLN A 165 6.84 15.34 -3.85
N LEU A 166 6.22 14.22 -4.21
CA LEU A 166 6.06 13.79 -5.60
C LEU A 166 5.07 14.65 -6.40
N LYS A 167 3.97 15.09 -5.78
CA LYS A 167 2.89 15.79 -6.50
C LYS A 167 3.02 17.30 -6.50
N HIS A 168 3.71 17.87 -5.53
CA HIS A 168 3.67 19.32 -5.28
C HIS A 168 5.04 19.99 -5.09
N VAL A 169 6.11 19.25 -4.83
CA VAL A 169 7.44 19.85 -4.55
C VAL A 169 8.44 19.56 -5.66
N LEU A 170 8.54 18.32 -6.12
CA LEU A 170 9.51 17.95 -7.15
C LEU A 170 9.10 18.51 -8.52
N PRO A 171 10.07 18.93 -9.35
CA PRO A 171 9.82 19.18 -10.76
C PRO A 171 9.20 17.95 -11.41
N GLU A 172 8.26 18.16 -12.33
CA GLU A 172 7.49 17.08 -12.97
C GLU A 172 8.38 15.99 -13.59
N SER A 173 9.48 16.38 -14.24
CA SER A 173 10.45 15.45 -14.82
C SER A 173 11.10 14.53 -13.79
N ILE A 174 11.43 15.06 -12.60
CA ILE A 174 12.03 14.29 -11.50
C ILE A 174 10.98 13.41 -10.83
N ALA A 175 9.78 13.93 -10.60
CA ALA A 175 8.67 13.15 -10.05
C ALA A 175 8.35 11.95 -10.95
N GLN A 176 8.27 12.18 -12.26
CA GLN A 176 8.02 11.15 -13.26
C GLN A 176 9.15 10.10 -13.30
N LEU A 177 10.40 10.53 -13.18
CA LEU A 177 11.54 9.61 -13.06
C LEU A 177 11.42 8.71 -11.82
N VAL A 178 11.07 9.28 -10.66
CA VAL A 178 10.90 8.50 -9.42
C VAL A 178 9.74 7.52 -9.54
N LEU A 179 8.59 7.98 -10.07
CA LEU A 179 7.40 7.14 -10.26
C LEU A 179 7.66 5.98 -11.23
N ASN A 180 8.38 6.22 -12.33
CA ASN A 180 8.75 5.19 -13.30
C ASN A 180 9.73 4.15 -12.75
N ASN A 181 10.47 4.48 -11.68
CA ASN A 181 11.41 3.57 -11.02
C ASN A 181 10.85 2.95 -9.73
N LEU A 182 9.60 3.23 -9.39
CA LEU A 182 8.97 2.72 -8.17
C LEU A 182 8.72 1.21 -8.25
N LEU A 183 8.37 0.74 -9.45
CA LEU A 183 8.02 -0.64 -9.76
C LEU A 183 8.94 -1.17 -10.86
N ILE A 184 9.36 -2.42 -10.71
CA ILE A 184 10.22 -3.12 -11.67
C ILE A 184 9.65 -4.50 -11.97
N SER A 185 9.79 -4.96 -13.21
CA SER A 185 9.57 -6.37 -13.59
C SER A 185 10.91 -7.02 -13.94
N PRO A 186 11.57 -7.72 -13.01
CA PRO A 186 12.91 -8.28 -13.23
C PRO A 186 12.97 -9.28 -14.41
N THR A 187 11.84 -9.91 -14.73
CA THR A 187 11.73 -10.90 -15.82
C THR A 187 11.08 -10.32 -17.08
N GLY A 188 10.63 -9.07 -17.05
CA GLY A 188 9.84 -8.45 -18.13
C GLY A 188 8.45 -9.07 -18.34
N ARG A 189 8.02 -10.02 -17.50
CA ARG A 189 6.70 -10.67 -17.62
C ARG A 189 5.59 -9.73 -17.18
N ALA A 190 4.50 -9.71 -17.96
CA ALA A 190 3.27 -9.01 -17.58
C ALA A 190 2.69 -9.59 -16.27
N GLY A 191 2.14 -8.74 -15.42
CA GLY A 191 1.57 -9.15 -14.12
C GLY A 191 2.60 -9.54 -13.05
N HIS A 192 3.90 -9.30 -13.29
CA HIS A 192 5.00 -9.67 -12.40
C HIS A 192 5.84 -8.47 -11.95
N PHE A 193 5.28 -7.26 -12.02
CA PHE A 193 5.92 -6.10 -11.41
C PHE A 193 5.93 -6.23 -9.88
N MET A 194 6.96 -5.66 -9.27
CA MET A 194 7.16 -5.60 -7.83
C MET A 194 7.81 -4.28 -7.44
N ALA A 195 7.73 -3.91 -6.16
CA ALA A 195 8.43 -2.72 -5.68
C ALA A 195 9.94 -2.90 -5.83
N THR A 196 10.64 -1.84 -6.22
CA THR A 196 12.11 -1.85 -6.37
C THR A 196 12.81 -2.23 -5.07
N ASP A 197 12.31 -1.78 -3.92
CA ASP A 197 12.79 -2.18 -2.59
C ASP A 197 12.63 -3.69 -2.34
N GLN A 198 11.48 -4.27 -2.70
CA GLN A 198 11.27 -5.72 -2.60
C GLN A 198 12.22 -6.51 -3.50
N HIS A 199 12.54 -5.98 -4.69
CA HIS A 199 13.54 -6.60 -5.57
C HIS A 199 14.94 -6.52 -4.94
N LEU A 200 15.30 -5.38 -4.35
CA LEU A 200 16.55 -5.19 -3.62
C LEU A 200 16.68 -6.17 -2.44
N GLU A 201 15.60 -6.41 -1.68
CA GLU A 201 15.56 -7.43 -0.62
C GLU A 201 15.87 -8.82 -1.18
N GLN A 202 15.36 -9.17 -2.36
CA GLN A 202 15.65 -10.44 -3.01
C GLN A 202 17.14 -10.54 -3.42
N LEU A 203 17.73 -9.46 -3.94
CA LEU A 203 19.16 -9.42 -4.27
C LEU A 203 20.02 -9.55 -3.01
N ASN A 204 19.63 -8.88 -1.92
CA ASN A 204 20.30 -8.97 -0.62
C ASN A 204 20.23 -10.39 -0.03
N TYR A 205 19.14 -11.12 -0.24
CA TYR A 205 19.06 -12.53 0.13
C TYR A 205 20.09 -13.38 -0.62
N TRP A 206 20.16 -13.25 -1.96
CA TRP A 206 21.12 -14.00 -2.77
C TRP A 206 22.56 -13.64 -2.42
N LEU A 207 22.83 -12.36 -2.17
CA LEU A 207 24.13 -11.89 -1.73
C LEU A 207 24.57 -12.64 -0.47
N LYS A 208 23.71 -12.71 0.55
CA LYS A 208 23.96 -13.47 1.79
C LYS A 208 24.11 -14.96 1.53
N TYR A 209 23.30 -15.53 0.62
CA TYR A 209 23.39 -16.94 0.25
C TYR A 209 24.77 -17.29 -0.35
N PHE A 210 25.20 -16.60 -1.40
CA PHE A 210 26.50 -16.85 -2.03
C PHE A 210 27.66 -16.57 -1.08
N PHE A 211 27.54 -15.50 -0.30
CA PHE A 211 28.56 -15.12 0.66
C PHE A 211 28.76 -16.19 1.75
N ASN A 212 27.69 -16.65 2.40
CA ASN A 212 27.77 -17.63 3.49
C ASN A 212 28.27 -19.01 3.03
N HIS A 213 28.06 -19.38 1.76
CA HIS A 213 28.50 -20.67 1.22
C HIS A 213 29.91 -20.64 0.63
N SER A 214 30.60 -19.49 0.68
CA SER A 214 31.97 -19.35 0.15
C SER A 214 33.08 -19.60 1.19
N GLY A 215 32.74 -19.82 2.47
CA GLY A 215 33.63 -20.39 3.50
C GLY A 215 34.79 -19.51 4.02
N ILE A 216 34.97 -18.29 3.50
CA ILE A 216 36.17 -17.45 3.75
C ILE A 216 35.97 -16.39 4.87
N GLY A 217 34.78 -16.26 5.44
CA GLY A 217 34.46 -15.24 6.45
C GLY A 217 34.30 -13.82 5.87
N THR A 218 33.78 -12.88 6.69
CA THR A 218 33.31 -11.52 6.30
C THR A 218 34.42 -10.61 5.79
N LYS A 219 34.68 -10.62 4.48
CA LYS A 219 35.41 -9.57 3.76
C LYS A 219 34.42 -8.67 3.01
N ILE A 220 34.11 -7.52 3.60
CA ILE A 220 33.09 -6.57 3.10
C ILE A 220 33.45 -6.07 1.70
N ASP A 221 34.69 -5.68 1.46
CA ASP A 221 35.12 -5.16 0.15
C ASP A 221 34.87 -6.18 -0.97
N ARG A 222 35.15 -7.46 -0.70
CA ARG A 222 34.89 -8.53 -1.67
C ARG A 222 33.39 -8.76 -1.90
N LEU A 223 32.57 -8.60 -0.86
CA LEU A 223 31.12 -8.69 -0.97
C LEU A 223 30.57 -7.57 -1.87
N VAL A 224 31.06 -6.35 -1.68
CA VAL A 224 30.63 -5.16 -2.42
C VAL A 224 31.15 -5.20 -3.85
N ASP A 225 32.46 -5.34 -4.04
CA ASP A 225 33.12 -5.11 -5.33
C ASP A 225 33.03 -6.32 -6.27
N VAL A 226 32.84 -7.53 -5.74
CA VAL A 226 32.81 -8.75 -6.55
C VAL A 226 31.41 -9.36 -6.60
N PHE A 227 30.77 -9.60 -5.45
CA PHE A 227 29.50 -10.32 -5.42
C PHE A 227 28.29 -9.44 -5.73
N SER A 228 28.20 -8.23 -5.14
CA SER A 228 27.02 -7.37 -5.26
C SER A 228 26.76 -6.96 -6.72
N ILE A 229 27.80 -6.49 -7.41
CA ILE A 229 27.72 -6.05 -8.81
C ILE A 229 27.33 -7.20 -9.75
N ASN A 230 27.75 -8.43 -9.43
CA ASN A 230 27.55 -9.61 -10.27
C ASN A 230 26.41 -10.51 -9.80
N ILE A 231 25.62 -10.12 -8.79
CA ILE A 231 24.69 -11.03 -8.11
C ILE A 231 23.63 -11.62 -9.05
N THR A 232 23.15 -10.82 -10.00
CA THR A 232 22.19 -11.24 -11.02
C THR A 232 22.80 -12.27 -11.97
N LEU A 233 24.05 -12.07 -12.40
CA LEU A 233 24.77 -12.99 -13.26
C LEU A 233 25.05 -14.32 -12.53
N LEU A 234 25.50 -14.26 -11.27
CA LEU A 234 25.78 -15.43 -10.45
C LEU A 234 24.52 -16.27 -10.20
N ARG A 235 23.40 -15.60 -9.93
CA ARG A 235 22.10 -16.26 -9.80
C ARG A 235 21.70 -16.98 -11.09
N ASN A 236 21.79 -16.29 -12.23
CA ASN A 236 21.43 -16.88 -13.53
C ASN A 236 22.33 -18.08 -13.87
N LEU A 237 23.63 -17.98 -13.59
CA LEU A 237 24.57 -19.09 -13.79
C LEU A 237 24.19 -20.31 -12.94
N LEU A 238 23.82 -20.11 -11.68
CA LEU A 238 23.37 -21.20 -10.80
C LEU A 238 22.05 -21.84 -11.30
N GLU A 239 21.11 -21.03 -11.78
CA GLU A 239 19.86 -21.53 -12.39
C GLU A 239 20.16 -22.35 -13.65
N LEU A 240 21.06 -21.89 -14.53
CA LEU A 240 21.49 -22.63 -15.72
C LEU A 240 22.18 -23.95 -15.38
N ILE A 241 23.11 -23.97 -14.43
CA ILE A 241 23.80 -25.21 -14.01
C ILE A 241 22.80 -26.22 -13.46
N LYS A 242 21.78 -25.78 -12.70
CA LYS A 242 20.72 -26.66 -12.22
C LYS A 242 19.93 -27.29 -13.36
N LEU A 243 19.54 -26.48 -14.36
CA LEU A 243 18.82 -26.96 -15.54
C LEU A 243 19.66 -27.97 -16.34
N GLU A 244 20.93 -27.67 -16.61
CA GLU A 244 21.87 -28.57 -17.31
C GLU A 244 22.13 -29.87 -16.53
N SER A 245 22.02 -29.83 -15.20
CA SER A 245 22.12 -31.03 -14.34
C SER A 245 20.86 -31.90 -14.36
N GLY A 246 19.83 -31.55 -15.15
CA GLY A 246 18.55 -32.24 -15.21
C GLY A 246 17.61 -31.93 -14.05
N ALA A 247 17.92 -30.92 -13.21
CA ALA A 247 17.04 -30.50 -12.14
C ALA A 247 15.99 -29.51 -12.67
N GLU A 248 14.75 -29.67 -12.24
CA GLU A 248 13.67 -28.76 -12.59
C GLU A 248 13.71 -27.51 -11.69
N VAL A 249 13.80 -26.32 -12.29
CA VAL A 249 13.68 -25.06 -11.55
C VAL A 249 12.19 -24.77 -11.34
N VAL A 250 11.66 -25.28 -10.23
CA VAL A 250 10.26 -25.03 -9.84
C VAL A 250 10.16 -23.66 -9.17
N HIS A 251 9.63 -22.68 -9.89
CA HIS A 251 9.19 -21.43 -9.29
C HIS A 251 7.83 -21.65 -8.63
N GLN A 252 7.76 -21.58 -7.30
CA GLN A 252 6.49 -21.68 -6.59
C GLN A 252 5.67 -20.40 -6.81
N SER A 253 4.65 -20.49 -7.67
CA SER A 253 3.55 -19.54 -7.68
C SER A 253 2.44 -20.07 -6.77
N HIS A 254 2.29 -19.51 -5.57
CA HIS A 254 1.14 -19.85 -4.74
C HIS A 254 -0.13 -19.30 -5.39
N LYS A 255 -0.98 -20.19 -5.89
CA LYS A 255 -2.31 -19.81 -6.40
C LYS A 255 -3.25 -19.66 -5.23
N ASN A 256 -3.82 -18.47 -5.09
CA ASN A 256 -4.82 -18.19 -4.07
C ASN A 256 -6.19 -18.71 -4.55
N GLN A 257 -6.52 -19.98 -4.23
CA GLN A 257 -7.75 -20.62 -4.72
C GLN A 257 -8.75 -20.87 -3.59
N LEU A 258 -10.01 -20.54 -3.86
CA LEU A 258 -11.14 -20.91 -3.02
C LEU A 258 -11.85 -22.13 -3.62
N THR A 259 -12.03 -23.17 -2.81
CA THR A 259 -12.79 -24.35 -3.22
C THR A 259 -14.30 -24.08 -3.13
N VAL A 260 -15.09 -24.80 -3.93
CA VAL A 260 -16.57 -24.71 -3.86
C VAL A 260 -17.09 -25.09 -2.46
N ASP A 261 -16.44 -26.03 -1.79
CA ASP A 261 -16.76 -26.40 -0.41
C ASP A 261 -16.49 -25.27 0.58
N SER A 262 -15.33 -24.61 0.49
CA SER A 262 -15.00 -23.43 1.30
C SER A 262 -16.03 -22.32 1.08
N ILE A 263 -16.39 -22.02 -0.17
CA ILE A 263 -17.39 -21.00 -0.51
C ILE A 263 -18.75 -21.37 0.09
N ASN A 264 -19.19 -22.62 -0.04
CA ASN A 264 -20.47 -23.07 0.51
C ASN A 264 -20.50 -23.05 2.04
N ASN A 265 -19.39 -23.36 2.71
CA ASN A 265 -19.27 -23.25 4.16
C ASN A 265 -19.34 -21.79 4.62
N PHE A 266 -18.64 -20.89 3.94
CA PHE A 266 -18.76 -19.45 4.18
C PHE A 266 -20.19 -18.95 3.95
N ARG A 267 -20.83 -19.33 2.84
CA ARG A 267 -22.22 -18.97 2.52
C ARG A 267 -23.20 -19.35 3.64
N ARG A 268 -23.13 -20.60 4.15
CA ARG A 268 -23.98 -21.05 5.27
C ARG A 268 -23.76 -20.23 6.53
N MET A 269 -22.50 -19.89 6.84
CA MET A 269 -22.17 -19.02 7.98
C MET A 269 -22.74 -17.61 7.77
N ALA A 270 -22.52 -17.01 6.60
CA ALA A 270 -22.96 -15.67 6.28
C ALA A 270 -24.50 -15.55 6.26
N GLU A 271 -25.21 -16.58 5.79
CA GLU A 271 -26.67 -16.66 5.82
C GLU A 271 -27.20 -16.76 7.26
N LYS A 272 -26.62 -17.64 8.07
CA LYS A 272 -26.98 -17.81 9.48
C LYS A 272 -26.83 -16.51 10.27
N GLU A 273 -25.75 -15.77 10.04
CA GLU A 273 -25.49 -14.50 10.72
C GLU A 273 -26.15 -13.28 10.03
N GLN A 274 -27.00 -13.51 9.02
CA GLN A 274 -27.70 -12.48 8.24
C GLN A 274 -26.78 -11.38 7.69
N MET A 275 -25.55 -11.76 7.34
CA MET A 275 -24.51 -10.86 6.84
C MET A 275 -25.05 -10.07 5.63
N GLY A 276 -24.97 -8.74 5.67
CA GLY A 276 -25.40 -7.88 4.56
C GLY A 276 -26.93 -7.78 4.35
N GLN A 277 -27.75 -8.46 5.15
CA GLN A 277 -29.21 -8.48 5.00
C GLN A 277 -29.93 -7.60 6.02
N GLY A 278 -29.60 -7.73 7.30
CA GLY A 278 -30.29 -7.05 8.39
C GLY A 278 -29.47 -7.03 9.68
N PRO A 279 -30.00 -6.43 10.77
CA PRO A 279 -29.40 -6.54 12.09
C PRO A 279 -29.33 -8.02 12.50
N PRO A 280 -28.19 -8.49 13.03
CA PRO A 280 -28.07 -9.89 13.44
C PRO A 280 -29.08 -10.17 14.55
N THR A 281 -29.58 -11.40 14.60
CA THR A 281 -30.30 -11.84 15.79
C THR A 281 -29.33 -11.83 16.98
N GLY A 282 -29.76 -11.36 18.16
CA GLY A 282 -28.94 -11.39 19.38
C GLY A 282 -28.06 -10.16 19.63
N ARG A 283 -26.88 -10.38 20.24
CA ARG A 283 -25.98 -9.29 20.67
C ARG A 283 -25.37 -8.59 19.46
N SER A 284 -25.45 -7.26 19.43
CA SER A 284 -24.81 -6.46 18.40
C SER A 284 -23.28 -6.53 18.50
N PRO A 285 -22.56 -6.72 17.38
CA PRO A 285 -21.10 -6.77 17.39
C PRO A 285 -20.50 -5.41 17.75
N VAL A 286 -19.23 -5.43 18.17
CA VAL A 286 -18.50 -4.20 18.46
C VAL A 286 -18.28 -3.41 17.17
N PRO A 287 -18.62 -2.11 17.12
CA PRO A 287 -18.35 -1.27 15.96
C PRO A 287 -16.85 -1.19 15.65
N ILE A 288 -16.49 -1.37 14.38
CA ILE A 288 -15.13 -1.16 13.89
C ILE A 288 -14.92 0.34 13.63
N LEU A 289 -13.72 0.83 13.95
CA LEU A 289 -13.31 2.19 13.65
C LEU A 289 -13.31 2.44 12.14
N ASP A 290 -14.07 3.42 11.67
CA ASP A 290 -13.89 3.96 10.32
C ASP A 290 -12.56 4.72 10.27
N SER A 291 -11.51 4.02 9.84
CA SER A 291 -10.15 4.54 9.82
C SER A 291 -9.98 5.76 8.92
N TYR A 292 -10.75 5.85 7.84
CA TYR A 292 -10.71 6.98 6.92
C TYR A 292 -11.32 8.22 7.58
N LEU A 293 -12.54 8.11 8.11
CA LEU A 293 -13.22 9.22 8.80
C LEU A 293 -12.43 9.70 10.01
N ALA A 294 -11.97 8.77 10.85
CA ALA A 294 -11.14 9.08 12.01
C ALA A 294 -9.83 9.77 11.60
N GLY A 295 -9.25 9.36 10.47
CA GLY A 295 -8.06 10.00 9.92
C GLY A 295 -8.29 11.44 9.47
N VAL A 296 -9.42 11.70 8.80
CA VAL A 296 -9.83 13.06 8.41
C VAL A 296 -9.99 13.96 9.63
N MET A 297 -10.76 13.50 10.64
CA MET A 297 -10.99 14.29 11.86
C MET A 297 -9.68 14.64 12.56
N LYS A 298 -8.77 13.66 12.67
CA LYS A 298 -7.46 13.87 13.30
C LYS A 298 -6.58 14.87 12.54
N LEU A 299 -6.58 14.81 11.21
CA LEU A 299 -5.84 15.78 10.40
C LEU A 299 -6.43 17.19 10.52
N GLN A 300 -7.77 17.32 10.54
CA GLN A 300 -8.43 18.61 10.74
C GLN A 300 -8.12 19.22 12.11
N GLU A 301 -8.13 18.40 13.17
CA GLU A 301 -7.75 18.83 14.51
C GLU A 301 -6.27 19.24 14.58
N GLU A 302 -5.37 18.46 13.98
CA GLU A 302 -3.95 18.76 13.95
C GLU A 302 -3.66 20.04 13.15
N PHE A 303 -4.33 20.24 12.01
CA PHE A 303 -4.23 21.47 11.22
C PHE A 303 -4.58 22.71 12.04
N LYS A 304 -5.65 22.66 12.83
CA LYS A 304 -6.04 23.77 13.72
C LYS A 304 -4.99 24.05 14.81
N LYS A 305 -4.23 23.04 15.24
CA LYS A 305 -3.24 23.17 16.31
C LYS A 305 -1.88 23.69 15.81
N ASN A 306 -1.38 23.18 14.69
CA ASN A 306 -0.03 23.50 14.22
C ASN A 306 0.13 23.51 12.69
N GLY A 307 -0.96 23.57 11.93
CA GLY A 307 -0.92 23.63 10.47
C GLY A 307 -0.31 22.39 9.81
N LEU A 308 -0.42 21.22 10.44
CA LEU A 308 0.15 19.95 9.95
C LEU A 308 1.68 19.99 9.77
N ALA A 309 2.39 20.73 10.62
CA ALA A 309 3.84 20.95 10.49
C ALA A 309 4.66 19.67 10.27
N ARG A 310 4.28 18.55 10.91
CA ARG A 310 4.99 17.27 10.76
C ARG A 310 4.93 16.65 9.35
N LEU A 311 3.97 17.05 8.53
CA LEU A 311 3.78 16.57 7.16
C LEU A 311 4.49 17.45 6.13
N ARG A 312 5.09 18.57 6.55
CA ARG A 312 5.87 19.41 5.65
C ARG A 312 7.07 18.62 5.11
N PRO A 313 7.28 18.61 3.78
CA PRO A 313 8.46 18.01 3.19
C PRO A 313 9.71 18.76 3.67
N ASP A 314 10.79 18.01 3.90
CA ASP A 314 12.07 18.59 4.30
C ASP A 314 12.77 19.08 3.02
N ALA A 315 12.54 20.35 2.66
CA ALA A 315 13.04 20.96 1.43
C ALA A 315 13.79 22.28 1.71
N PRO A 316 15.00 22.23 2.31
CA PRO A 316 15.76 23.43 2.66
C PRO A 316 16.01 24.36 1.47
N GLY A 317 16.22 23.81 0.26
CA GLY A 317 16.43 24.60 -0.96
C GLY A 317 15.16 25.13 -1.65
N ALA A 318 13.98 24.58 -1.34
CA ALA A 318 12.72 25.06 -1.92
C ALA A 318 12.15 26.26 -1.16
N MET A 319 12.37 26.32 0.17
CA MET A 319 12.02 27.49 0.97
C MET A 319 12.90 28.70 0.64
N SER A 320 14.19 28.48 0.35
CA SER A 320 15.09 29.57 -0.07
C SER A 320 14.75 30.15 -1.44
N MET A 321 14.06 29.41 -2.31
CA MET A 321 13.60 29.95 -3.60
C MET A 321 12.36 30.85 -3.45
N GLN A 322 11.44 30.54 -2.53
CA GLN A 322 10.30 31.40 -2.23
C GLN A 322 10.72 32.72 -1.58
N ASP A 323 11.71 32.68 -0.67
CA ASP A 323 12.29 33.90 -0.09
C ASP A 323 13.01 34.74 -1.17
N ASN A 324 13.68 34.11 -2.14
CA ASN A 324 14.33 34.81 -3.25
C ASN A 324 13.34 35.41 -4.26
N ASP A 325 12.20 34.77 -4.53
CA ASP A 325 11.15 35.33 -5.40
C ASP A 325 10.42 36.51 -4.73
N ASP A 326 10.23 36.46 -3.40
CA ASP A 326 9.68 37.57 -2.61
C ASP A 326 10.66 38.75 -2.48
N ILE A 327 11.97 38.49 -2.51
CA ILE A 327 13.03 39.52 -2.55
C ILE A 327 13.14 40.10 -3.97
N ALA A 328 13.16 39.26 -5.01
CA ALA A 328 13.24 39.69 -6.41
C ALA A 328 11.98 40.49 -6.85
N GLY A 329 10.80 40.13 -6.34
CA GLY A 329 9.56 40.88 -6.56
C GLY A 329 9.51 42.24 -5.85
N ARG A 330 10.32 42.44 -4.80
CA ARG A 330 10.50 43.72 -4.12
C ARG A 330 11.55 44.60 -4.80
N ASP A 331 12.66 44.02 -5.27
CA ASP A 331 13.71 44.76 -5.99
C ASP A 331 13.22 45.31 -7.34
N LEU A 332 12.37 44.57 -8.07
CA LEU A 332 11.80 45.04 -9.34
C LEU A 332 10.86 46.26 -9.19
N ASN A 333 10.39 46.56 -7.97
CA ASN A 333 9.57 47.74 -7.69
C ASN A 333 10.39 48.93 -7.19
N GLN A 334 11.65 48.75 -6.79
CA GLN A 334 12.54 49.83 -6.35
C GLN A 334 13.37 50.41 -7.50
N ASP A 335 13.69 49.63 -8.53
CA ASP A 335 14.59 50.06 -9.62
C ASP A 335 13.94 50.89 -10.74
N ARG A 336 12.66 51.26 -10.63
CA ARG A 336 12.02 52.19 -11.59
C ARG A 336 12.21 53.67 -11.26
N SER A 337 12.89 53.98 -10.17
CA SER A 337 13.10 55.35 -9.72
C SER A 337 14.54 55.55 -9.27
N GLU A 338 15.49 55.52 -10.20
CA GLU A 338 16.61 56.47 -10.23
C GLU A 338 17.40 56.35 -11.53
N GLN A 339 17.49 57.46 -12.25
CA GLN A 339 18.19 57.60 -13.51
C GLN A 339 19.68 57.91 -13.29
N LEU A 340 20.52 57.24 -14.09
CA LEU A 340 21.73 57.75 -14.78
C LEU A 340 22.90 58.30 -13.93
N THR A 341 24.05 57.60 -13.98
CA THR A 341 25.34 58.15 -14.50
C THR A 341 26.42 57.05 -14.66
N PRO A 342 27.40 57.16 -15.58
CA PRO A 342 28.27 56.06 -16.00
C PRO A 342 29.77 56.17 -15.61
N GLN A 343 30.45 55.00 -15.67
CA GLN A 343 31.92 54.73 -15.65
C GLN A 343 32.60 54.84 -14.27
N VAL A 344 33.50 53.92 -13.85
CA VAL A 344 34.82 53.60 -14.43
C VAL A 344 35.30 52.19 -13.99
N LEU A 345 36.01 51.49 -14.89
CA LEU A 345 36.76 50.25 -14.68
C LEU A 345 38.11 50.53 -13.98
N SER A 346 38.48 49.71 -12.99
CA SER A 346 39.89 49.51 -12.61
C SER A 346 40.11 48.12 -12.03
N GLU A 347 40.94 47.35 -12.71
CA GLU A 347 41.63 46.15 -12.22
C GLU A 347 42.58 46.53 -11.08
N GLU A 348 42.77 45.67 -10.08
CA GLU A 348 44.11 45.35 -9.58
C GLU A 348 44.15 44.09 -8.71
N SER A 349 45.36 43.52 -8.69
CA SER A 349 45.77 42.16 -8.33
C SER A 349 46.22 42.02 -6.87
N SER A 350 46.47 40.76 -6.46
CA SER A 350 47.28 40.24 -5.33
C SER A 350 46.46 39.76 -4.13
N GLY A 351 46.76 38.64 -3.47
CA GLY A 351 47.90 37.72 -3.52
C GLY A 351 48.16 37.21 -2.09
N GLY A 352 48.36 35.88 -1.93
CA GLY A 352 48.82 35.24 -0.68
C GLY A 352 47.78 35.15 0.45
N GLU A 353 47.76 34.19 1.36
CA GLU A 353 48.67 33.11 1.72
C GLU A 353 47.86 32.03 2.48
N ASP A 354 48.44 30.83 2.54
CA ASP A 354 48.06 29.68 3.35
C ASP A 354 47.84 29.99 4.83
N GLU A 355 46.90 29.28 5.47
CA GLU A 355 47.13 28.74 6.82
C GLU A 355 46.29 27.48 7.09
N SER A 356 47.01 26.42 7.42
CA SER A 356 46.55 25.11 7.86
C SER A 356 45.96 25.14 9.27
N VAL A 357 44.85 24.43 9.54
CA VAL A 357 44.53 23.93 10.88
C VAL A 357 43.96 22.51 10.82
N GLN A 358 44.49 21.71 11.73
CA GLN A 358 44.34 20.27 11.93
C GLN A 358 43.02 19.83 12.56
N GLU A 359 42.80 18.53 12.39
CA GLU A 359 41.94 17.58 13.11
C GLU A 359 41.64 17.89 14.58
N GLU A 360 40.37 17.68 14.97
CA GLU A 360 39.98 17.21 16.31
C GLU A 360 38.93 16.10 16.18
N GLU A 361 39.33 14.89 16.60
CA GLU A 361 38.47 13.77 17.01
C GLU A 361 37.96 14.01 18.44
N GLU A 362 36.66 13.86 18.69
CA GLU A 362 36.05 13.41 19.97
C GLU A 362 34.63 12.92 19.60
N GLY A 363 34.03 11.85 20.11
CA GLY A 363 34.33 10.85 21.13
C GLY A 363 33.08 9.98 21.31
#